data_AF-A0A2G6ETE5-F1
#
_entry.id   AF-A0A2G6ETE5-F1
#
_cell.length_a   1.000
_cell.length_b   1.000
_cell.length_c   1.000
_cell.angle_alpha   90.00
_cell.angle_beta   90.00
_cell.angle_gamma   90.00
#
_symmetry.space_group_name_H-M   'P 1'
#
loop_
_entity.id
_entity.type
_entity.pdbx_description
1 polymer ?
#
loop_
_entity_poly.entity_id
_entity_poly.type
_entity_poly.pdbx_seq_one_letter_code
_entity_poly.pdbx_strand_id
1 'polypeptide(L)'
;MRYLFFLIFFSVFPLLVSHAQAPNGDKVTDKPLLAISDRLSAIEHTLKTVQQTLDKPDNSTQITAKLADLKLSATVVDKKIAALSAADTPPINLSQIKSMEHTKHQLADWRDSLMAQQQTLNTVADSIEETETALKSIEQLLSNPIQQDNVSAVETEQVAQFNSNIIDLSHQIVTQQLETETLLIQLDDASEQLSRLKSALANTLAAQQSAQQLNTHSEKKRLSDNRKTLENDIVALQNKLQDQHSELSLADIETLQQQIYSKQTQAWLLGVDQQLVEILTHKTVAVGLDTTLKDLSAEQLAQ
;
A
#
# COMPACT_ATOMS: atom_id res chain seq x y z
N MET A 1 -7.13 19.12 -18.01
CA MET A 1 -6.02 20.00 -18.45
C MET A 1 -4.75 19.18 -18.32
N ARG A 2 -3.99 18.94 -19.41
CA ARG A 2 -2.69 18.18 -19.47
C ARG A 2 -2.77 16.70 -19.02
N TYR A 3 -2.28 15.67 -19.72
CA TYR A 3 -1.75 15.39 -21.08
C TYR A 3 -2.32 14.00 -21.48
N LEU A 4 -2.56 13.55 -22.72
CA LEU A 4 -2.31 13.98 -24.10
C LEU A 4 -0.90 13.71 -24.70
N PHE A 5 -0.84 12.77 -25.66
CA PHE A 5 0.31 12.26 -26.45
C PHE A 5 1.38 11.46 -25.71
N PHE A 6 1.46 10.15 -26.02
CA PHE A 6 2.66 9.56 -26.62
C PHE A 6 2.29 8.45 -27.61
N LEU A 7 2.42 8.78 -28.88
CA LEU A 7 2.39 7.87 -30.03
C LEU A 7 3.51 8.39 -30.94
N ILE A 8 4.27 7.48 -31.57
CA ILE A 8 5.43 7.74 -32.45
C ILE A 8 6.73 8.09 -31.71
N PHE A 9 7.65 7.12 -31.69
CA PHE A 9 9.09 7.38 -31.82
C PHE A 9 9.73 6.36 -32.78
N PHE A 10 9.26 6.38 -34.03
CA PHE A 10 10.07 5.93 -35.17
C PHE A 10 10.81 7.15 -35.71
N SER A 11 12.14 7.02 -35.93
CA SER A 11 13.03 7.76 -36.84
C SER A 11 14.33 8.36 -36.24
N VAL A 12 15.44 7.79 -36.70
CA VAL A 12 16.68 8.44 -37.22
C VAL A 12 17.44 9.46 -36.33
N PHE A 13 18.71 9.16 -36.02
CA PHE A 13 19.96 9.98 -36.20
C PHE A 13 21.10 9.43 -35.32
N PRO A 14 22.41 9.63 -35.63
CA PRO A 14 23.10 9.65 -36.93
C PRO A 14 24.28 8.64 -37.02
N LEU A 15 24.77 8.40 -38.25
CA LEU A 15 26.15 7.94 -38.47
C LEU A 15 27.16 8.98 -37.94
N LEU A 16 28.07 8.56 -37.08
CA LEU A 16 29.34 9.26 -36.82
C LEU A 16 30.47 8.56 -37.59
N VAL A 17 30.71 9.01 -38.81
CA VAL A 17 31.88 8.60 -39.61
C VAL A 17 33.11 9.34 -39.07
N SER A 18 33.93 8.65 -38.28
CA SER A 18 35.31 9.06 -38.02
C SER A 18 36.24 8.39 -39.03
N HIS A 19 36.77 9.18 -39.97
CA HIS A 19 37.90 8.75 -40.78
C HIS A 19 39.15 8.62 -39.90
N ALA A 20 39.62 7.40 -39.68
CA ALA A 20 40.95 7.11 -39.16
C ALA A 20 41.72 6.30 -40.21
N GLN A 21 42.90 6.81 -40.57
CA GLN A 21 43.69 6.34 -41.70
C GLN A 21 44.43 5.04 -41.35
N ALA A 22 44.42 4.06 -42.25
CA ALA A 22 45.21 2.83 -42.08
C ALA A 22 46.72 3.16 -42.07
N PRO A 23 47.51 2.39 -41.31
CA PRO A 23 48.55 1.63 -41.99
C PRO A 23 48.69 0.18 -41.52
N ASN A 24 48.87 -0.70 -42.50
CA ASN A 24 49.66 -1.93 -42.47
C ASN A 24 49.58 -2.86 -41.24
N GLY A 25 48.82 -3.94 -41.42
CA GLY A 25 49.40 -5.27 -41.37
C GLY A 25 49.91 -5.78 -40.03
N ASP A 26 48.99 -6.23 -39.18
CA ASP A 26 49.22 -7.49 -38.49
C ASP A 26 47.94 -8.32 -38.48
N LYS A 27 48.13 -9.63 -38.31
CA LYS A 27 47.21 -10.73 -38.61
C LYS A 27 45.74 -10.45 -38.30
N VAL A 28 44.89 -10.66 -39.31
CA VAL A 28 43.49 -11.08 -39.09
C VAL A 28 43.56 -12.33 -38.22
N THR A 29 43.18 -12.19 -36.95
CA THR A 29 42.90 -13.34 -36.11
C THR A 29 41.60 -13.93 -36.61
N ASP A 30 41.71 -15.02 -37.37
CA ASP A 30 40.58 -15.88 -37.72
C ASP A 30 39.92 -16.37 -36.42
N LYS A 31 38.94 -15.60 -35.92
CA LYS A 31 37.82 -16.21 -35.22
C LYS A 31 37.24 -17.19 -36.23
N PRO A 32 37.13 -18.50 -35.92
CA PRO A 32 36.51 -19.44 -36.83
C PRO A 32 35.12 -18.90 -37.17
N LEU A 33 34.84 -18.79 -38.47
CA LEU A 33 33.48 -18.59 -38.96
C LEU A 33 32.64 -19.75 -38.43
N LEU A 34 31.90 -19.50 -37.34
CA LEU A 34 30.87 -20.41 -36.83
C LEU A 34 29.99 -20.82 -38.01
N ALA A 35 29.76 -22.13 -38.16
CA ALA A 35 28.95 -22.62 -39.26
C ALA A 35 27.54 -22.02 -39.15
N ILE A 36 26.85 -21.88 -40.29
CA ILE A 36 25.48 -21.33 -40.29
C ILE A 36 24.59 -22.16 -39.35
N SER A 37 24.73 -23.50 -39.39
CA SER A 37 24.15 -24.44 -38.41
C SER A 37 24.42 -24.06 -36.94
N ASP A 38 25.66 -23.75 -36.55
CA ASP A 38 25.98 -23.38 -35.15
C ASP A 38 25.27 -22.08 -34.73
N ARG A 39 25.18 -21.11 -35.65
CA ARG A 39 24.49 -19.83 -35.43
C ARG A 39 22.98 -20.03 -35.32
N LEU A 40 22.40 -20.90 -36.15
CA LEU A 40 20.98 -21.26 -36.10
C LEU A 40 20.64 -22.01 -34.81
N SER A 41 21.49 -22.94 -34.34
CA SER A 41 21.32 -23.59 -33.03
C SER A 41 21.40 -22.62 -31.85
N ALA A 42 22.25 -21.58 -31.93
CA ALA A 42 22.29 -20.53 -30.91
C ALA A 42 21.00 -19.69 -30.89
N ILE A 43 20.44 -19.35 -32.06
CA ILE A 43 19.14 -18.68 -32.18
C ILE A 43 18.01 -19.56 -31.61
N GLU A 44 17.97 -20.85 -31.96
CA GLU A 44 16.97 -21.80 -31.43
C GLU A 44 16.99 -21.85 -29.90
N HIS A 45 18.18 -21.92 -29.30
CA HIS A 45 18.36 -21.91 -27.86
C HIS A 45 17.85 -20.61 -27.21
N THR A 46 18.13 -19.46 -27.82
CA THR A 46 17.67 -18.16 -27.32
C THR A 46 16.14 -18.03 -27.41
N LEU A 47 15.54 -18.33 -28.56
CA LEU A 47 14.09 -18.30 -28.75
C LEU A 47 13.37 -19.23 -27.76
N LYS A 48 13.93 -20.43 -27.51
CA LYS A 48 13.41 -21.37 -26.51
C LYS A 48 13.52 -20.84 -25.09
N THR A 49 14.61 -20.15 -24.75
CA THR A 49 14.81 -19.52 -23.43
C THR A 49 13.85 -18.35 -23.20
N VAL A 50 13.58 -17.57 -24.26
CA VAL A 50 12.57 -16.51 -24.27
C VAL A 50 11.17 -17.09 -24.05
N GLN A 51 10.73 -18.06 -24.86
CA GLN A 51 9.43 -18.72 -24.70
C GLN A 51 9.26 -19.28 -23.28
N GLN A 52 10.25 -20.02 -22.76
CA GLN A 52 10.25 -20.54 -21.39
C GLN A 52 10.19 -19.47 -20.30
N THR A 53 10.48 -18.21 -20.61
CA THR A 53 10.35 -17.09 -19.68
C THR A 53 8.99 -16.43 -19.77
N LEU A 54 8.41 -16.30 -20.97
CA LEU A 54 7.06 -15.78 -21.18
C LEU A 54 5.94 -16.76 -20.76
N ASP A 55 6.24 -18.06 -20.76
CA ASP A 55 5.32 -19.13 -20.33
C ASP A 55 5.31 -19.35 -18.81
N LYS A 56 6.15 -18.65 -18.04
CA LYS A 56 6.14 -18.75 -16.58
C LYS A 56 4.81 -18.16 -16.05
N PRO A 57 4.11 -18.88 -15.16
CA PRO A 57 2.89 -18.34 -14.56
C PRO A 57 3.22 -17.11 -13.73
N ASP A 58 2.49 -16.03 -13.95
CA ASP A 58 2.61 -14.78 -13.20
C ASP A 58 1.50 -14.63 -12.14
N ASN A 59 1.57 -13.54 -11.38
CA ASN A 59 0.58 -13.22 -10.37
C ASN A 59 -0.56 -12.32 -10.90
N SER A 60 -0.58 -11.97 -12.20
CA SER A 60 -1.46 -10.93 -12.76
C SER A 60 -2.95 -11.23 -12.57
N THR A 61 -3.35 -12.50 -12.71
CA THR A 61 -4.73 -12.94 -12.45
C THR A 61 -5.11 -12.79 -10.97
N GLN A 62 -4.19 -13.10 -10.04
CA GLN A 62 -4.43 -12.97 -8.61
C GLN A 62 -4.51 -11.48 -8.18
N ILE A 63 -3.61 -10.65 -8.71
CA ILE A 63 -3.57 -9.21 -8.46
C ILE A 63 -4.85 -8.55 -8.98
N THR A 64 -5.27 -8.87 -10.21
CA THR A 64 -6.53 -8.39 -10.81
C THR A 64 -7.75 -8.73 -9.94
N ALA A 65 -7.86 -10.01 -9.51
CA ALA A 65 -8.97 -10.44 -8.66
C ALA A 65 -8.99 -9.72 -7.31
N LYS A 66 -7.81 -9.43 -6.73
CA LYS A 66 -7.68 -8.71 -5.46
C LYS A 66 -8.00 -7.22 -5.58
N LEU A 67 -7.52 -6.55 -6.63
CA LEU A 67 -7.89 -5.16 -6.93
C LEU A 67 -9.41 -4.99 -7.10
N ALA A 68 -10.06 -5.94 -7.78
CA ALA A 68 -11.51 -5.96 -7.95
C ALA A 68 -12.29 -6.18 -6.64
N ASP A 69 -11.75 -6.94 -5.68
CA ASP A 69 -12.35 -7.16 -4.36
C ASP A 69 -12.26 -5.92 -3.47
N LEU A 70 -11.12 -5.22 -3.49
CA LEU A 70 -10.87 -4.03 -2.67
C LEU A 70 -11.82 -2.85 -2.98
N LYS A 71 -12.25 -2.69 -4.24
CA LYS A 71 -13.20 -1.66 -4.70
C LYS A 71 -12.80 -0.23 -4.31
N LEU A 72 -11.50 0.06 -4.37
CA LEU A 72 -10.88 1.32 -3.97
C LEU A 72 -10.82 2.33 -5.13
N SER A 73 -11.95 2.70 -5.71
CA SER A 73 -11.97 3.84 -6.64
C SER A 73 -12.11 5.17 -5.89
N ALA A 74 -11.55 6.25 -6.45
CA ALA A 74 -11.64 7.60 -5.88
C ALA A 74 -13.08 7.97 -5.47
N THR A 75 -14.07 7.76 -6.34
CA THR A 75 -15.49 8.01 -6.07
C THR A 75 -16.05 7.19 -4.89
N VAL A 76 -15.59 5.95 -4.68
CA VAL A 76 -16.01 5.11 -3.54
C VAL A 76 -15.32 5.55 -2.26
N VAL A 77 -14.04 5.89 -2.33
CA VAL A 77 -13.26 6.40 -1.19
C VAL A 77 -13.78 7.76 -0.73
N ASP A 78 -14.02 8.70 -1.64
CA ASP A 78 -14.57 10.02 -1.30
C ASP A 78 -15.94 9.92 -0.61
N LYS A 79 -16.82 9.00 -1.08
CA LYS A 79 -18.09 8.70 -0.42
C LYS A 79 -17.90 8.13 0.99
N LYS A 80 -16.92 7.23 1.19
CA LYS A 80 -16.59 6.70 2.53
C LYS A 80 -16.03 7.80 3.44
N ILE A 81 -15.13 8.65 2.95
CA ILE A 81 -14.54 9.77 3.72
C ILE A 81 -15.61 10.80 4.12
N ALA A 82 -16.52 11.14 3.20
CA ALA A 82 -17.66 12.00 3.50
C ALA A 82 -18.57 11.40 4.59
N ALA A 83 -18.85 10.08 4.53
CA ALA A 83 -19.62 9.39 5.55
C ALA A 83 -18.92 9.37 6.93
N LEU A 84 -17.58 9.30 6.98
CA LEU A 84 -16.77 9.38 8.21
C LEU A 84 -16.75 10.77 8.87
N SER A 85 -17.32 11.77 8.18
CA SER A 85 -17.43 13.15 8.65
C SER A 85 -18.85 13.50 9.14
N ALA A 86 -19.77 12.54 9.10
CA ALA A 86 -21.14 12.71 9.59
C ALA A 86 -21.19 12.68 11.13
N ALA A 87 -22.16 13.39 11.72
CA ALA A 87 -22.35 13.41 13.18
C ALA A 87 -22.63 12.00 13.75
N ASP A 88 -23.36 11.17 13.00
CA ASP A 88 -23.72 9.80 13.36
C ASP A 88 -22.70 8.74 12.87
N THR A 89 -21.43 9.14 12.68
CA THR A 89 -20.38 8.20 12.25
C THR A 89 -20.20 7.10 13.30
N PRO A 90 -20.28 5.80 12.94
CA PRO A 90 -20.07 4.70 13.87
C PRO A 90 -18.71 4.76 14.57
N PRO A 91 -18.56 4.16 15.77
CA PRO A 91 -17.27 4.06 16.45
C PRO A 91 -16.22 3.39 15.56
N ILE A 92 -15.14 4.11 15.26
CA ILE A 92 -13.99 3.60 14.52
C ILE A 92 -13.09 2.87 15.51
N ASN A 93 -12.42 1.81 15.06
CA ASN A 93 -11.50 1.03 15.88
C ASN A 93 -10.12 0.87 15.24
N LEU A 94 -9.13 0.55 16.07
CA LEU A 94 -7.75 0.41 15.62
C LEU A 94 -7.56 -0.79 14.66
N SER A 95 -8.39 -1.85 14.77
CA SER A 95 -8.28 -3.02 13.90
C SER A 95 -8.70 -2.74 12.46
N GLN A 96 -9.64 -1.82 12.21
CA GLN A 96 -9.93 -1.30 10.86
C GLN A 96 -8.69 -0.66 10.24
N ILE A 97 -7.99 0.22 10.99
CA ILE A 97 -6.78 0.90 10.52
C ILE A 97 -5.63 -0.11 10.29
N LYS A 98 -5.41 -1.06 11.22
CA LYS A 98 -4.38 -2.11 11.06
C LYS A 98 -4.66 -3.07 9.90
N SER A 99 -5.92 -3.41 9.64
CA SER A 99 -6.31 -4.22 8.48
C SER A 99 -5.93 -3.53 7.17
N MET A 100 -6.21 -2.23 7.06
CA MET A 100 -5.82 -1.43 5.89
C MET A 100 -4.31 -1.29 5.75
N GLU A 101 -3.55 -1.23 6.85
CA GLU A 101 -2.09 -1.21 6.77
C GLU A 101 -1.53 -2.52 6.23
N HIS A 102 -2.10 -3.66 6.64
CA HIS A 102 -1.73 -4.96 6.07
C HIS A 102 -2.05 -5.04 4.57
N THR A 103 -3.22 -4.56 4.15
CA THR A 103 -3.54 -4.45 2.71
C THR A 103 -2.56 -3.54 1.97
N LYS A 104 -2.12 -2.44 2.57
CA LYS A 104 -1.15 -1.53 1.95
C LYS A 104 0.19 -2.19 1.68
N HIS A 105 0.69 -2.99 2.63
CA HIS A 105 1.91 -3.78 2.45
C HIS A 105 1.74 -4.79 1.31
N GLN A 106 0.61 -5.51 1.24
CA GLN A 106 0.32 -6.44 0.14
C GLN A 106 0.30 -5.75 -1.24
N LEU A 107 -0.22 -4.52 -1.34
CA LEU A 107 -0.16 -3.75 -2.59
C LEU A 107 1.29 -3.36 -2.98
N ALA A 108 2.14 -3.08 -2.00
CA ALA A 108 3.57 -2.81 -2.24
C ALA A 108 4.31 -4.07 -2.70
N ASP A 109 4.11 -5.22 -2.03
CA ASP A 109 4.70 -6.50 -2.42
C ASP A 109 4.33 -6.89 -3.87
N TRP A 110 3.07 -6.66 -4.27
CA TRP A 110 2.62 -6.88 -5.65
C TRP A 110 3.22 -5.88 -6.64
N ARG A 111 3.39 -4.60 -6.25
CA ARG A 111 4.05 -3.59 -7.08
C ARG A 111 5.49 -4.00 -7.38
N ASP A 112 6.24 -4.39 -6.36
CA ASP A 112 7.64 -4.80 -6.50
C ASP A 112 7.77 -6.08 -7.35
N SER A 113 6.84 -7.03 -7.19
CA SER A 113 6.74 -8.22 -8.06
C SER A 113 6.50 -7.86 -9.53
N LEU A 114 5.60 -6.92 -9.83
CA LEU A 114 5.32 -6.49 -11.21
C LEU A 114 6.44 -5.63 -11.79
N MET A 115 7.12 -4.81 -10.98
CA MET A 115 8.33 -4.09 -11.41
C MET A 115 9.45 -5.05 -11.83
N ALA A 116 9.66 -6.14 -11.07
CA ALA A 116 10.61 -7.19 -11.42
C ALA A 116 10.19 -7.97 -12.68
N GLN A 117 8.89 -8.20 -12.87
CA GLN A 117 8.34 -8.78 -14.10
C GLN A 117 8.58 -7.86 -15.31
N GLN A 118 8.31 -6.55 -15.20
CA GLN A 118 8.57 -5.58 -16.27
C GLN A 118 10.06 -5.52 -16.64
N GLN A 119 10.96 -5.53 -15.65
CA GLN A 119 12.40 -5.58 -15.92
C GLN A 119 12.82 -6.88 -16.64
N THR A 120 12.21 -8.01 -16.27
CA THR A 120 12.43 -9.30 -16.95
C THR A 120 11.95 -9.25 -18.40
N LEU A 121 10.75 -8.69 -18.65
CA LEU A 121 10.18 -8.53 -19.99
C LEU A 121 11.05 -7.62 -20.86
N ASN A 122 11.60 -6.55 -20.31
CA ASN A 122 12.54 -5.69 -21.05
C ASN A 122 13.81 -6.45 -21.46
N THR A 123 14.42 -7.22 -20.55
CA THR A 123 15.60 -8.06 -20.87
C THR A 123 15.28 -9.11 -21.94
N VAL A 124 14.06 -9.63 -21.93
CA VAL A 124 13.56 -10.57 -22.95
C VAL A 124 13.32 -9.87 -24.30
N ALA A 125 12.83 -8.63 -24.30
CA ALA A 125 12.70 -7.80 -25.51
C ALA A 125 14.08 -7.52 -26.15
N ASP A 126 15.06 -7.10 -25.35
CA ASP A 126 16.44 -6.86 -25.80
C ASP A 126 17.03 -8.15 -26.44
N SER A 127 16.79 -9.30 -25.80
CA SER A 127 17.23 -10.61 -26.31
C SER A 127 16.59 -10.99 -27.66
N ILE A 128 15.35 -10.55 -27.91
CA ILE A 128 14.67 -10.76 -29.19
C ILE A 128 15.20 -9.81 -30.28
N GLU A 129 15.50 -8.55 -29.96
CA GLU A 129 16.13 -7.61 -30.92
C GLU A 129 17.54 -8.07 -31.33
N GLU A 130 18.34 -8.57 -30.38
CA GLU A 130 19.63 -9.21 -30.67
C GLU A 130 19.47 -10.45 -31.57
N THR A 131 18.43 -11.26 -31.31
CA THR A 131 18.15 -12.48 -32.08
C THR A 131 17.66 -12.15 -33.51
N GLU A 132 16.82 -11.14 -33.68
CA GLU A 132 16.39 -10.65 -34.99
C GLU A 132 17.57 -10.09 -35.80
N THR A 133 18.48 -9.36 -35.14
CA THR A 133 19.71 -8.85 -35.76
C THR A 133 20.65 -10.00 -36.18
N ALA A 134 20.78 -11.02 -35.33
CA ALA A 134 21.55 -12.22 -35.64
C ALA A 134 20.95 -13.02 -36.82
N LEU A 135 19.62 -13.14 -36.89
CA LEU A 135 18.91 -13.83 -37.95
C LEU A 135 19.04 -13.11 -39.30
N LYS A 136 18.85 -11.78 -39.33
CA LYS A 136 19.09 -10.94 -40.52
C LYS A 136 20.53 -11.06 -41.05
N SER A 137 21.50 -11.21 -40.14
CA SER A 137 22.89 -11.49 -40.53
C SER A 137 23.07 -12.87 -41.16
N ILE A 138 22.28 -13.88 -40.78
CA ILE A 138 22.29 -15.20 -41.44
C ILE A 138 21.59 -15.12 -42.80
N GLU A 139 20.44 -14.45 -42.91
CA GLU A 139 19.73 -14.22 -44.17
C GLU A 139 20.63 -13.57 -45.24
N GLN A 140 21.45 -12.59 -44.85
CA GLN A 140 22.42 -11.94 -45.74
C GLN A 140 23.53 -12.88 -46.22
N LEU A 141 23.95 -13.86 -45.39
CA LEU A 141 24.93 -14.88 -45.80
C LEU A 141 24.28 -15.92 -46.73
N LEU A 142 23.08 -16.40 -46.40
CA LEU A 142 22.33 -17.34 -47.24
C LEU A 142 21.97 -16.73 -48.61
N SER A 143 21.73 -15.43 -48.66
CA SER A 143 21.48 -14.67 -49.89
C SER A 143 22.77 -14.37 -50.70
N ASN A 144 23.95 -14.71 -50.20
CA ASN A 144 25.20 -14.46 -50.90
C ASN A 144 25.41 -15.49 -52.02
N PRO A 145 25.49 -15.09 -53.30
CA PRO A 145 25.64 -16.03 -54.43
C PRO A 145 26.94 -16.85 -54.38
N ILE A 146 27.95 -16.45 -53.59
CA ILE A 146 29.18 -17.25 -53.38
C ILE A 146 28.93 -18.45 -52.45
N GLN A 147 27.87 -18.42 -51.64
CA GLN A 147 27.52 -19.50 -50.70
C GLN A 147 26.33 -20.36 -51.16
N GLN A 148 25.58 -19.94 -52.18
CA GLN A 148 24.35 -20.62 -52.64
C GLN A 148 24.52 -22.12 -52.93
N ASP A 149 25.64 -22.55 -53.51
CA ASP A 149 25.90 -23.98 -53.80
C ASP A 149 26.04 -24.86 -52.54
N ASN A 150 26.19 -24.26 -51.36
CA ASN A 150 26.31 -24.94 -50.06
C ASN A 150 25.13 -24.69 -49.12
N VAL A 151 24.10 -23.93 -49.52
CA VAL A 151 22.90 -23.68 -48.68
C VAL A 151 21.96 -24.88 -48.76
N SER A 152 21.65 -25.50 -47.63
CA SER A 152 20.63 -26.54 -47.57
C SER A 152 19.22 -25.95 -47.52
N ALA A 153 18.23 -26.64 -48.10
CA ALA A 153 16.83 -26.26 -47.97
C ALA A 153 16.34 -26.25 -46.50
N VAL A 154 17.02 -26.99 -45.62
CA VAL A 154 16.71 -27.06 -44.18
C VAL A 154 17.07 -25.76 -43.46
N GLU A 155 18.21 -25.14 -43.78
CA GLU A 155 18.63 -23.87 -43.18
C GLU A 155 17.69 -22.71 -43.58
N THR A 156 17.26 -22.68 -44.85
CA THR A 156 16.28 -21.70 -45.34
C THR A 156 14.92 -21.84 -44.62
N GLU A 157 14.45 -23.07 -44.41
CA GLU A 157 13.20 -23.34 -43.67
C GLU A 157 13.33 -22.96 -42.19
N GLN A 158 14.46 -23.29 -41.54
CA GLN A 158 14.72 -22.88 -40.15
C GLN A 158 14.73 -21.36 -39.98
N VAL A 159 15.30 -20.61 -40.93
CA VAL A 159 15.27 -19.14 -40.89
C VAL A 159 13.84 -18.60 -41.03
N ALA A 160 13.03 -19.16 -41.93
CA ALA A 160 11.61 -18.80 -42.04
C ALA A 160 10.84 -19.09 -40.74
N GLN A 161 11.09 -20.24 -40.12
CA GLN A 161 10.49 -20.62 -38.84
C GLN A 161 10.92 -19.68 -37.70
N PHE A 162 12.20 -19.32 -37.61
CA PHE A 162 12.71 -18.38 -36.60
C PHE A 162 12.14 -16.97 -36.78
N ASN A 163 11.94 -16.50 -38.01
CA ASN A 163 11.24 -15.24 -38.28
C ASN A 163 9.81 -15.26 -37.73
N SER A 164 9.05 -16.34 -37.96
CA SER A 164 7.69 -16.49 -37.39
C SER A 164 7.73 -16.45 -35.86
N ASN A 165 8.62 -17.26 -35.25
CA ASN A 165 8.77 -17.31 -33.80
C ASN A 165 9.14 -15.93 -33.21
N ILE A 166 10.03 -15.17 -33.85
CA ILE A 166 10.41 -13.81 -33.41
C ILE A 166 9.20 -12.87 -33.43
N ILE A 167 8.38 -12.91 -34.48
CA ILE A 167 7.17 -12.08 -34.58
C ILE A 167 6.17 -12.44 -33.48
N ASP A 168 5.89 -13.73 -33.30
CA ASP A 168 4.92 -14.22 -32.30
C ASP A 168 5.38 -13.90 -30.86
N LEU A 169 6.66 -14.13 -30.55
CA LEU A 169 7.27 -13.78 -29.27
C LEU A 169 7.28 -12.27 -29.02
N SER A 170 7.58 -11.45 -30.04
CA SER A 170 7.53 -9.98 -29.94
C SER A 170 6.14 -9.48 -29.57
N HIS A 171 5.08 -10.02 -30.20
CA HIS A 171 3.71 -9.69 -29.85
C HIS A 171 3.34 -10.14 -28.43
N GLN A 172 3.80 -11.31 -27.99
CA GLN A 172 3.58 -11.80 -26.62
C GLN A 172 4.25 -10.89 -25.58
N ILE A 173 5.50 -10.47 -25.82
CA ILE A 173 6.25 -9.54 -24.94
C ILE A 173 5.52 -8.21 -24.80
N VAL A 174 5.15 -7.57 -25.92
CA VAL A 174 4.46 -6.27 -25.90
C VAL A 174 3.11 -6.37 -25.20
N THR A 175 2.39 -7.48 -25.36
CA THR A 175 1.12 -7.72 -24.65
C THR A 175 1.34 -7.82 -23.15
N GLN A 176 2.29 -8.66 -22.70
CA GLN A 176 2.60 -8.83 -21.27
C GLN A 176 3.14 -7.55 -20.63
N GLN A 177 3.93 -6.74 -21.34
CA GLN A 177 4.40 -5.43 -20.87
C GLN A 177 3.23 -4.46 -20.65
N LEU A 178 2.30 -4.36 -21.61
CA LEU A 178 1.13 -3.48 -21.52
C LEU A 178 0.18 -3.89 -20.38
N GLU A 179 -0.01 -5.19 -20.17
CA GLU A 179 -0.78 -5.74 -19.04
C GLU A 179 -0.10 -5.43 -17.70
N THR A 180 1.22 -5.63 -17.61
CA THR A 180 2.02 -5.33 -16.42
C THR A 180 1.98 -3.84 -16.06
N GLU A 181 2.17 -2.94 -17.03
CA GLU A 181 2.06 -1.49 -16.83
C GLU A 181 0.65 -1.07 -16.40
N THR A 182 -0.38 -1.68 -16.99
CA THR A 182 -1.79 -1.43 -16.61
C THR A 182 -2.04 -1.81 -15.15
N LEU A 183 -1.51 -2.95 -14.70
CA LEU A 183 -1.63 -3.40 -13.30
C LEU A 183 -0.83 -2.52 -12.33
N LEU A 184 0.37 -2.07 -12.71
CA LEU A 184 1.16 -1.13 -11.90
C LEU A 184 0.40 0.19 -11.67
N ILE A 185 -0.24 0.74 -12.71
CA ILE A 185 -1.07 1.96 -12.58
C ILE A 185 -2.28 1.72 -11.64
N GLN A 186 -2.91 0.54 -11.72
CA GLN A 186 -4.05 0.20 -10.85
C GLN A 186 -3.64 -0.03 -9.39
N LEU A 187 -2.47 -0.64 -9.13
CA LEU A 187 -1.91 -0.78 -7.79
C LEU A 187 -1.59 0.59 -7.16
N ASP A 188 -1.07 1.51 -7.96
CA ASP A 188 -0.70 2.86 -7.50
C ASP A 188 -1.95 3.68 -7.11
N ASP A 189 -3.00 3.69 -7.94
CA ASP A 189 -4.29 4.30 -7.56
C ASP A 189 -4.88 3.62 -6.32
N ALA A 190 -4.93 2.29 -6.28
CA ALA A 190 -5.46 1.56 -5.12
C ALA A 190 -4.69 1.88 -3.83
N SER A 191 -3.37 2.01 -3.89
CA SER A 191 -2.50 2.37 -2.76
C SER A 191 -2.70 3.82 -2.30
N GLU A 192 -2.89 4.75 -3.23
CA GLU A 192 -3.26 6.14 -2.92
C GLU A 192 -4.64 6.19 -2.26
N GLN A 193 -5.66 5.58 -2.87
CA GLN A 193 -7.03 5.55 -2.36
C GLN A 193 -7.11 4.88 -0.98
N LEU A 194 -6.35 3.80 -0.74
CA LEU A 194 -6.23 3.16 0.57
C LEU A 194 -5.58 4.10 1.60
N SER A 195 -4.52 4.81 1.22
CA SER A 195 -3.80 5.76 2.10
C SER A 195 -4.66 6.97 2.47
N ARG A 196 -5.48 7.47 1.53
CA ARG A 196 -6.48 8.53 1.77
C ARG A 196 -7.53 8.06 2.78
N LEU A 197 -8.10 6.87 2.57
CA LEU A 197 -9.11 6.31 3.48
C LEU A 197 -8.54 5.96 4.87
N LYS A 198 -7.31 5.44 4.96
CA LYS A 198 -6.61 5.17 6.24
C LYS A 198 -6.45 6.46 7.04
N SER A 199 -5.96 7.51 6.39
CA SER A 199 -5.77 8.83 7.01
C SER A 199 -7.07 9.43 7.52
N ALA A 200 -8.16 9.31 6.75
CA ALA A 200 -9.49 9.74 7.20
C ALA A 200 -9.98 8.97 8.44
N LEU A 201 -9.84 7.64 8.45
CA LEU A 201 -10.21 6.80 9.60
C LEU A 201 -9.39 7.12 10.85
N ALA A 202 -8.08 7.35 10.70
CA ALA A 202 -7.21 7.76 11.81
C ALA A 202 -7.63 9.12 12.39
N ASN A 203 -7.95 10.09 11.54
CA ASN A 203 -8.45 11.40 11.97
C ASN A 203 -9.82 11.31 12.66
N THR A 204 -10.76 10.52 12.13
CA THR A 204 -12.06 10.28 12.77
C THR A 204 -11.90 9.58 14.13
N LEU A 205 -11.00 8.59 14.25
CA LEU A 205 -10.68 7.92 15.51
C LEU A 205 -10.11 8.92 16.54
N ALA A 206 -9.16 9.76 16.15
CA ALA A 206 -8.58 10.79 17.02
C ALA A 206 -9.63 11.82 17.47
N ALA A 207 -10.56 12.21 16.58
CA ALA A 207 -11.67 13.11 16.90
C ALA A 207 -12.68 12.46 17.88
N GLN A 208 -13.05 11.19 17.67
CA GLN A 208 -13.91 10.44 18.57
C GLN A 208 -13.28 10.28 19.96
N GLN A 209 -11.99 9.95 20.05
CA GLN A 209 -11.24 9.87 21.31
C GLN A 209 -11.18 11.22 22.03
N SER A 210 -10.92 12.31 21.30
CA SER A 210 -10.88 13.67 21.86
C SER A 210 -12.25 14.11 22.40
N ALA A 211 -13.32 13.84 21.66
CA ALA A 211 -14.70 14.13 22.11
C ALA A 211 -15.08 13.30 23.35
N GLN A 212 -14.68 12.02 23.40
CA GLN A 212 -14.88 11.18 24.57
C GLN A 212 -14.13 11.73 25.79
N GLN A 213 -12.86 12.11 25.66
CA GLN A 213 -12.08 12.73 26.74
C GLN A 213 -12.70 14.03 27.24
N LEU A 214 -13.22 14.88 26.35
CA LEU A 214 -13.89 16.13 26.72
C LEU A 214 -15.17 15.86 27.53
N ASN A 215 -16.01 14.92 27.08
CA ASN A 215 -17.23 14.51 27.77
C ASN A 215 -16.93 13.87 29.13
N THR A 216 -15.88 13.05 29.22
CA THR A 216 -15.40 12.52 30.51
C THR A 216 -14.96 13.63 31.45
N HIS A 217 -14.19 14.60 30.97
CA HIS A 217 -13.68 15.69 31.80
C HIS A 217 -14.81 16.59 32.32
N SER A 218 -15.78 16.94 31.46
CA SER A 218 -16.95 17.73 31.86
C SER A 218 -17.81 16.97 32.89
N GLU A 219 -17.99 15.67 32.73
CA GLU A 219 -18.72 14.83 33.68
C GLU A 219 -17.97 14.69 35.02
N LYS A 220 -16.66 14.42 35.02
CA LYS A 220 -15.83 14.37 36.24
C LYS A 220 -15.91 15.69 37.01
N LYS A 221 -15.90 16.82 36.30
CA LYS A 221 -16.09 18.15 36.89
C LYS A 221 -17.49 18.32 37.48
N ARG A 222 -18.55 17.97 36.73
CA ARG A 222 -19.95 18.05 37.19
C ARG A 222 -20.18 17.25 38.48
N LEU A 223 -19.65 16.03 38.54
CA LEU A 223 -19.70 15.19 39.74
C LEU A 223 -18.93 15.82 40.90
N SER A 224 -17.79 16.50 40.63
CA SER A 224 -17.00 17.19 41.65
C SER A 224 -17.69 18.42 42.23
N ASP A 225 -18.31 19.24 41.38
CA ASP A 225 -19.01 20.45 41.79
C ASP A 225 -20.28 20.09 42.61
N ASN A 226 -21.00 19.04 42.20
CA ASN A 226 -22.12 18.47 42.96
C ASN A 226 -21.67 17.93 44.33
N ARG A 227 -20.58 17.14 44.37
CA ARG A 227 -20.04 16.60 45.62
C ARG A 227 -19.61 17.71 46.58
N LYS A 228 -18.88 18.72 46.09
CA LYS A 228 -18.46 19.87 46.90
C LYS A 228 -19.65 20.66 47.47
N THR A 229 -20.75 20.75 46.71
CA THR A 229 -22.00 21.36 47.18
C THR A 229 -22.59 20.58 48.35
N LEU A 230 -22.66 19.24 48.25
CA LEU A 230 -23.09 18.38 49.37
C LEU A 230 -22.15 18.47 50.58
N GLU A 231 -20.84 18.51 50.38
CA GLU A 231 -19.86 18.67 51.46
C GLU A 231 -20.05 20.02 52.20
N ASN A 232 -20.30 21.11 51.49
CA ASN A 232 -20.65 22.40 52.09
C ASN A 232 -21.98 22.35 52.87
N ASP A 233 -23.02 21.71 52.32
CA ASP A 233 -24.31 21.54 53.01
C ASP A 233 -24.16 20.72 54.30
N ILE A 234 -23.33 19.66 54.29
CA ILE A 234 -23.05 18.84 55.46
C ILE A 234 -22.41 19.69 56.56
N VAL A 235 -21.39 20.49 56.22
CA VAL A 235 -20.75 21.40 57.17
C VAL A 235 -21.73 22.44 57.72
N ALA A 236 -22.61 23.01 56.87
CA ALA A 236 -23.62 23.95 57.32
C ALA A 236 -24.63 23.32 58.30
N LEU A 237 -25.08 22.08 58.04
CA LEU A 237 -25.97 21.35 58.94
C LEU A 237 -25.27 20.91 60.24
N GLN A 238 -23.98 20.53 60.17
CA GLN A 238 -23.17 20.21 61.35
C GLN A 238 -22.98 21.44 62.25
N ASN A 239 -22.60 22.59 61.66
CA ASN A 239 -22.48 23.84 62.40
C ASN A 239 -23.82 24.23 63.03
N LYS A 240 -24.94 24.13 62.29
CA LYS A 240 -26.28 24.40 62.84
C LYS A 240 -26.60 23.51 64.04
N LEU A 241 -26.31 22.20 63.94
CA LEU A 241 -26.54 21.24 65.03
C LEU A 241 -25.62 21.51 66.23
N GLN A 242 -24.42 22.02 66.01
CA GLN A 242 -23.46 22.37 67.07
C GLN A 242 -23.80 23.70 67.76
N ASP A 243 -24.10 24.75 67.00
CA ASP A 243 -24.34 26.10 67.49
C ASP A 243 -25.72 26.25 68.16
N GLN A 244 -26.75 25.54 67.66
CA GLN A 244 -28.13 25.64 68.14
C GLN A 244 -28.56 24.45 69.02
N HIS A 245 -27.64 23.57 69.44
CA HIS A 245 -27.96 22.35 70.18
C HIS A 245 -28.83 22.57 71.42
N SER A 246 -28.67 23.72 72.09
CA SER A 246 -29.41 24.08 73.32
C SER A 246 -30.85 24.58 73.05
N GLU A 247 -31.18 24.91 71.80
CA GLU A 247 -32.44 25.54 71.38
C GLU A 247 -33.32 24.60 70.53
N LEU A 248 -32.75 23.52 70.00
CA LEU A 248 -33.42 22.53 69.16
C LEU A 248 -34.17 21.48 70.00
N SER A 249 -35.32 21.01 69.50
CA SER A 249 -35.98 19.85 70.12
C SER A 249 -35.27 18.54 69.74
N LEU A 250 -35.52 17.47 70.51
CA LEU A 250 -34.98 16.14 70.20
C LEU A 250 -35.35 15.67 68.79
N ALA A 251 -36.58 15.95 68.33
CA ALA A 251 -37.04 15.61 66.99
C ALA A 251 -36.34 16.44 65.89
N ASP A 252 -35.99 17.70 66.16
CA ASP A 252 -35.21 18.52 65.22
C ASP A 252 -33.77 18.02 65.12
N ILE A 253 -33.17 17.60 66.24
CA ILE A 253 -31.83 17.00 66.29
C ILE A 253 -31.80 15.69 65.49
N GLU A 254 -32.76 14.79 65.71
CA GLU A 254 -32.89 13.54 64.92
C GLU A 254 -33.08 13.83 63.42
N THR A 255 -33.91 14.82 63.08
CA THR A 255 -34.14 15.23 61.69
C THR A 255 -32.87 15.78 61.03
N LEU A 256 -32.11 16.63 61.73
CA LEU A 256 -30.83 17.15 61.23
C LEU A 256 -29.78 16.05 61.07
N GLN A 257 -29.69 15.11 62.02
CA GLN A 257 -28.80 13.95 61.91
C GLN A 257 -29.13 13.06 60.71
N GLN A 258 -30.41 12.79 60.44
CA GLN A 258 -30.85 12.05 59.25
C GLN A 258 -30.51 12.80 57.94
N GLN A 259 -30.66 14.13 57.91
CA GLN A 259 -30.29 14.95 56.75
C GLN A 259 -28.76 14.94 56.51
N ILE A 260 -27.95 15.05 57.57
CA ILE A 260 -26.49 14.93 57.50
C ILE A 260 -26.09 13.57 56.94
N TYR A 261 -26.62 12.48 57.50
CA TYR A 261 -26.30 11.11 57.06
C TYR A 261 -26.71 10.83 55.60
N SER A 262 -27.89 11.32 55.19
CA SER A 262 -28.36 11.22 53.81
C SER A 262 -27.43 11.95 52.83
N LYS A 263 -27.03 13.20 53.14
CA LYS A 263 -26.10 13.96 52.30
C LYS A 263 -24.69 13.36 52.29
N GLN A 264 -24.19 12.83 53.41
CA GLN A 264 -22.92 12.11 53.48
C GLN A 264 -22.93 10.88 52.56
N THR A 265 -24.02 10.12 52.57
CA THR A 265 -24.21 8.96 51.68
C THR A 265 -24.20 9.37 50.21
N GLN A 266 -24.90 10.47 49.86
CA GLN A 266 -24.91 11.01 48.49
C GLN A 266 -23.52 11.51 48.03
N ALA A 267 -22.78 12.21 48.90
CA ALA A 267 -21.43 12.68 48.60
C ALA A 267 -20.44 11.51 48.40
N TRP A 268 -20.59 10.44 49.18
CA TRP A 268 -19.83 9.20 49.02
C TRP A 268 -20.12 8.51 47.67
N LEU A 269 -21.41 8.37 47.30
CA LEU A 269 -21.81 7.80 46.01
C LEU A 269 -21.23 8.58 44.82
N LEU A 270 -21.31 9.91 44.83
CA LEU A 270 -20.68 10.74 43.79
C LEU A 270 -19.16 10.56 43.74
N GLY A 271 -18.51 10.31 44.88
CA GLY A 271 -17.08 9.97 44.93
C GLY A 271 -16.75 8.63 44.27
N VAL A 272 -17.63 7.63 44.40
CA VAL A 272 -17.52 6.35 43.68
C VAL A 272 -17.73 6.54 42.19
N ASP A 273 -18.74 7.31 41.77
CA ASP A 273 -19.01 7.61 40.36
C ASP A 273 -17.81 8.31 39.68
N GLN A 274 -17.16 9.25 40.37
CA GLN A 274 -15.92 9.88 39.89
C GLN A 274 -14.79 8.87 39.62
N GLN A 275 -14.62 7.89 40.50
CA GLN A 275 -13.61 6.83 40.33
C GLN A 275 -13.98 5.87 39.20
N LEU A 276 -15.27 5.53 39.04
CA LEU A 276 -15.74 4.69 37.93
C LEU A 276 -15.52 5.37 36.57
N VAL A 277 -15.82 6.67 36.46
CA VAL A 277 -15.53 7.48 35.26
C VAL A 277 -14.01 7.44 34.95
N GLU A 278 -13.17 7.64 35.96
CA GLU A 278 -11.70 7.61 35.81
C GLU A 278 -11.17 6.24 35.38
N ILE A 279 -11.68 5.14 35.93
CA ILE A 279 -11.33 3.77 35.53
C ILE A 279 -11.75 3.49 34.08
N LEU A 280 -12.97 3.88 33.68
CA LEU A 280 -13.44 3.72 32.31
C LEU A 280 -12.56 4.51 31.32
N THR A 281 -12.17 5.73 31.69
CA THR A 281 -11.25 6.57 30.90
C THR A 281 -9.89 5.90 30.76
N HIS A 282 -9.26 5.51 31.87
CA HIS A 282 -7.94 4.88 31.84
C HIS A 282 -7.93 3.56 31.09
N LYS A 283 -9.01 2.76 31.15
CA LYS A 283 -9.11 1.52 30.36
C LYS A 283 -9.22 1.80 28.86
N THR A 284 -9.97 2.83 28.45
CA THR A 284 -10.04 3.26 27.04
C THR A 284 -8.70 3.83 26.55
N VAL A 285 -8.05 4.66 27.37
CA VAL A 285 -6.76 5.31 27.05
C VAL A 285 -5.61 4.29 27.02
N ALA A 286 -5.55 3.34 27.95
CA ALA A 286 -4.50 2.32 28.00
C ALA A 286 -4.54 1.37 26.80
N VAL A 287 -5.72 0.99 26.32
CA VAL A 287 -5.88 0.21 25.08
C VAL A 287 -5.42 1.00 23.84
N GLY A 288 -5.58 2.34 23.85
CA GLY A 288 -5.08 3.23 22.79
C GLY A 288 -3.57 3.54 22.86
N LEU A 289 -2.98 3.60 24.05
CA LEU A 289 -1.55 3.96 24.24
C LEU A 289 -0.60 2.75 24.25
N ASP A 290 -0.96 1.62 24.85
CA ASP A 290 -0.10 0.43 24.83
C ASP A 290 0.01 -0.19 23.42
N THR A 291 -0.93 0.14 22.52
CA THR A 291 -0.84 -0.18 21.10
C THR A 291 0.03 0.81 20.32
N THR A 292 -0.17 2.12 20.48
CA THR A 292 0.63 3.14 19.77
C THR A 292 2.11 3.16 20.19
N LEU A 293 2.44 2.95 21.46
CA LEU A 293 3.84 2.89 21.92
C LEU A 293 4.58 1.65 21.41
N LYS A 294 3.90 0.50 21.31
CA LYS A 294 4.49 -0.71 20.71
C LYS A 294 4.68 -0.56 19.21
N ASP A 295 3.69 -0.02 18.50
CA ASP A 295 3.77 0.19 17.06
C ASP A 295 4.87 1.22 16.70
N LEU A 296 4.99 2.34 17.44
CA LEU A 296 6.10 3.29 17.30
C LEU A 296 7.48 2.64 17.50
N SER A 297 7.60 1.75 18.51
CA SER A 297 8.87 1.04 18.74
C SER A 297 9.21 0.03 17.64
N ALA A 298 8.21 -0.55 16.96
CA ALA A 298 8.42 -1.46 15.84
C ALA A 298 8.77 -0.70 14.55
N GLU A 299 8.11 0.43 14.29
CA GLU A 299 8.35 1.28 13.12
C GLU A 299 9.72 1.98 13.20
N GLN A 300 10.22 2.27 14.41
CA GLN A 300 11.60 2.74 14.65
C GLN A 300 12.67 1.65 14.66
N LEU A 301 12.31 0.36 14.72
CA LEU A 301 13.23 -0.78 14.60
C LEU A 301 13.31 -1.33 13.16
N ALA A 302 12.53 -0.76 12.23
CA ALA A 302 12.50 -1.13 10.82
C ALA A 302 13.13 -0.06 9.90
N GLN A 303 13.77 0.98 10.48
CA GLN A 303 14.59 2.00 9.80
C GLN A 303 16.07 1.83 10.16
#